data_AF-A0A7V4IC90-F1
#
_entry.id   AF-A0A7V4IC90-F1
#
_cell.length_a   1.000
_cell.length_b   1.000
_cell.length_c   1.000
_cell.angle_alpha   90.00
_cell.angle_beta   90.00
_cell.angle_gamma   90.00
#
_symmetry.space_group_name_H-M   'P 1'
#
loop_
_entity.id
_entity.type
_entity.pdbx_description
1 polymer ?
#
loop_
_entity_poly.entity_id
_entity_poly.type
_entity_poly.pdbx_seq_one_letter_code
_entity_poly.pdbx_strand_id
1 'polypeptide(L)'
;MDNLERFITENRHNFDRLHPPGRLWNRIRKASGTGNNYRTYGFTAAALIATTIILAGVLGIIIRSSDFRGRKAAALFAGEAVFYYQSQFNNLYNQAKPFLNSQPELERELGYDIQKLDSILSEIRKDLKDNVANAEVVEAMIRNYRTRVLILEEMLRIIKEKQNEEKIPENL
;
A
#
# COMPACT_ATOMS: atom_id res chain seq x y z
N MET A 1 -65.96 -2.78 32.61
CA MET A 1 -65.52 -4.18 32.52
C MET A 1 -65.29 -4.48 31.05
N ASP A 2 -64.12 -5.04 30.74
CA ASP A 2 -63.63 -5.20 29.38
C ASP A 2 -64.31 -6.39 28.68
N ASN A 3 -64.55 -6.32 27.37
CA ASN A 3 -65.28 -7.37 26.63
C ASN A 3 -64.55 -8.71 26.66
N LEU A 4 -63.21 -8.67 26.73
CA LEU A 4 -62.35 -9.84 26.85
C LEU A 4 -62.51 -10.53 28.21
N GLU A 5 -62.61 -9.75 29.28
CA GLU A 5 -62.77 -10.25 30.65
C GLU A 5 -64.08 -11.04 30.80
N ARG A 6 -65.16 -10.54 30.18
CA ARG A 6 -66.46 -11.24 30.16
C ARG A 6 -66.38 -12.55 29.36
N PHE A 7 -65.76 -12.52 28.19
CA PHE A 7 -65.59 -13.71 27.35
C PHE A 7 -64.77 -14.81 28.05
N ILE A 8 -63.67 -14.44 28.71
CA ILE A 8 -62.82 -15.38 29.44
C ILE A 8 -63.59 -15.97 30.63
N THR A 9 -64.33 -15.14 31.36
CA THR A 9 -65.08 -15.60 32.54
C THR A 9 -66.24 -16.52 32.17
N GLU A 10 -67.01 -16.18 31.13
CA GLU A 10 -68.13 -16.99 30.63
C GLU A 10 -67.67 -18.34 30.05
N ASN A 11 -66.47 -18.39 29.45
CA ASN A 11 -65.95 -19.61 28.82
C ASN A 11 -64.95 -20.40 29.70
N ARG A 12 -64.66 -19.94 30.93
CA ARG A 12 -63.66 -20.55 31.83
C ARG A 12 -63.84 -22.06 31.97
N HIS A 13 -65.08 -22.51 32.14
CA HIS A 13 -65.40 -23.91 32.34
C HIS A 13 -65.12 -24.79 31.10
N ASN A 14 -65.01 -24.19 29.91
CA ASN A 14 -64.66 -24.89 28.67
C ASN A 14 -63.14 -25.05 28.51
N PHE A 15 -62.33 -24.21 29.15
CA PHE A 15 -60.86 -24.32 29.13
C PHE A 15 -60.35 -25.45 30.03
N ASP A 16 -61.01 -25.72 31.17
CA ASP A 16 -60.55 -26.69 32.17
C ASP A 16 -60.93 -28.16 31.87
N ARG A 17 -61.53 -28.45 30.70
CA ARG A 17 -61.99 -29.81 30.34
C ARG A 17 -60.88 -30.72 29.80
N LEU A 18 -59.78 -30.15 29.30
CA LEU A 18 -58.74 -30.90 28.60
C LEU A 18 -57.59 -31.25 29.55
N HIS A 19 -57.69 -32.42 30.19
CA HIS A 19 -56.55 -33.00 30.90
C HIS A 19 -55.73 -33.84 29.91
N PRO A 20 -54.43 -33.56 29.71
CA PRO A 20 -53.62 -34.38 28.83
C PRO A 20 -53.56 -35.82 29.37
N PRO A 21 -53.68 -36.85 28.53
CA PRO A 21 -53.59 -38.23 29.00
C PRO A 21 -52.23 -38.44 29.67
N GLY A 22 -52.17 -39.07 30.85
CA GLY A 22 -50.95 -39.15 31.68
C GLY A 22 -49.71 -39.73 30.97
N ARG A 23 -49.91 -40.48 29.87
CA ARG A 23 -48.84 -41.02 29.02
C ARG A 23 -48.27 -40.00 27.99
N LEU A 24 -48.92 -38.86 27.78
CA LEU A 24 -48.47 -37.81 26.87
C LEU A 24 -47.23 -37.11 27.43
N TRP A 25 -47.22 -36.80 28.72
CA TRP A 25 -46.06 -36.18 29.38
C TRP A 25 -44.83 -37.07 29.36
N ASN A 26 -45.00 -38.40 29.47
CA ASN A 26 -43.89 -39.34 29.35
C ASN A 26 -43.30 -39.35 27.93
N ARG A 27 -44.11 -39.15 26.89
CA ARG A 27 -43.65 -39.05 25.49
C ARG A 27 -42.95 -37.72 25.22
N ILE A 28 -43.49 -36.61 25.74
CA ILE A 28 -42.86 -35.29 25.64
C ILE A 28 -41.50 -35.28 26.35
N ARG A 29 -41.40 -35.88 27.55
CA ARG A 29 -40.13 -35.99 28.30
C ARG A 29 -39.10 -36.86 27.59
N LYS A 30 -39.55 -37.92 26.90
CA LYS A 30 -38.69 -38.79 26.09
C LYS A 30 -38.24 -38.12 24.78
N ALA A 31 -39.09 -37.27 24.18
CA ALA A 31 -38.74 -36.45 23.01
C ALA A 31 -37.83 -35.25 23.36
N SER A 32 -37.90 -34.76 24.60
CA SER A 32 -37.04 -33.71 25.17
C SER A 32 -35.75 -34.27 25.81
N GLY A 33 -35.46 -35.56 25.65
CA GLY A 33 -34.18 -36.13 26.03
C GLY A 33 -33.09 -35.67 25.08
N THR A 34 -32.56 -34.47 25.25
CA THR A 34 -31.20 -34.16 24.81
C THR A 34 -30.25 -35.06 25.60
N GLY A 35 -29.92 -36.21 25.03
CA GLY A 35 -28.77 -37.00 25.44
C GLY A 35 -27.54 -36.11 25.29
N ASN A 36 -27.17 -35.44 26.38
CA ASN A 36 -26.15 -34.42 26.39
C ASN A 36 -24.77 -35.06 26.26
N ASN A 37 -24.29 -35.21 25.02
CA ASN A 37 -22.88 -35.49 24.74
C ASN A 37 -22.10 -34.17 24.70
N TYR A 38 -21.91 -33.52 25.86
CA TYR A 38 -21.06 -32.33 26.01
C TYR A 38 -19.60 -32.57 25.54
N ARG A 39 -19.20 -33.83 25.39
CA ARG A 39 -17.89 -34.26 24.93
C ARG A 39 -17.69 -34.13 23.41
N THR A 40 -18.75 -34.21 22.58
CA THR A 40 -18.62 -34.06 21.11
C THR A 40 -18.75 -32.61 20.66
N TYR A 41 -19.46 -31.76 21.42
CA TYR A 41 -19.53 -30.31 21.15
C TYR A 41 -18.24 -29.56 21.50
N GLY A 42 -17.44 -30.07 22.45
CA GLY A 42 -16.11 -29.51 22.74
C GLY A 42 -15.14 -29.65 21.55
N PHE A 43 -15.12 -30.81 20.88
CA PHE A 43 -14.26 -31.03 19.72
C PHE A 43 -14.75 -30.28 18.47
N THR A 44 -16.06 -30.18 18.23
CA THR A 44 -16.58 -29.43 17.07
C THR A 44 -16.42 -27.92 17.25
N ALA A 45 -16.62 -27.39 18.46
CA ALA A 45 -16.34 -25.98 18.76
C ALA A 45 -14.82 -25.67 18.68
N ALA A 46 -13.97 -26.53 19.23
CA ALA A 46 -12.52 -26.37 19.13
C ALA A 46 -12.00 -26.48 17.68
N ALA A 47 -12.58 -27.39 16.87
CA ALA A 47 -12.24 -27.52 15.46
C ALA A 47 -12.64 -26.27 14.64
N LEU A 48 -13.81 -25.67 14.91
CA LEU A 48 -14.24 -24.41 14.28
C LEU A 48 -13.35 -23.22 14.64
N ILE A 49 -12.89 -23.15 15.90
CA ILE A 49 -11.95 -22.11 16.33
C ILE A 49 -10.57 -22.33 15.69
N ALA A 50 -10.11 -23.59 15.60
CA ALA A 50 -8.84 -23.90 14.95
C ALA A 50 -8.86 -23.56 13.45
N THR A 51 -9.94 -23.88 12.72
CA THR A 51 -10.03 -23.59 11.28
C THR A 51 -10.10 -22.09 10.99
N THR A 52 -10.77 -21.30 11.82
CA THR A 52 -10.82 -19.83 11.66
C THR A 52 -9.45 -19.18 11.92
N ILE A 53 -8.70 -19.64 12.93
CA ILE A 53 -7.33 -19.18 13.18
C ILE A 53 -6.40 -19.54 12.01
N ILE A 54 -6.52 -20.77 11.47
CA ILE A 54 -5.73 -21.19 10.31
C ILE A 54 -6.07 -20.34 9.07
N LEU A 55 -7.35 -20.10 8.81
CA LEU A 55 -7.79 -19.29 7.67
C LEU A 55 -7.29 -17.85 7.78
N ALA A 56 -7.38 -17.26 8.98
CA ALA A 56 -6.84 -15.92 9.26
C ALA A 56 -5.31 -15.88 9.10
N GLY A 57 -4.61 -16.92 9.53
CA GLY A 57 -3.17 -17.07 9.32
C GLY A 57 -2.78 -17.15 7.85
N VAL A 58 -3.49 -17.94 7.05
CA VAL A 58 -3.26 -18.07 5.60
C VAL A 58 -3.56 -16.75 4.88
N LEU A 59 -4.67 -16.08 5.21
CA LEU A 59 -4.98 -14.74 4.69
C LEU A 59 -3.90 -13.72 5.06
N GLY A 60 -3.41 -13.75 6.31
CA GLY A 60 -2.30 -12.91 6.76
C GLY A 60 -1.00 -13.15 5.97
N ILE A 61 -0.68 -14.41 5.65
CA ILE A 61 0.47 -14.78 4.81
C ILE A 61 0.28 -14.28 3.37
N ILE A 62 -0.92 -14.43 2.80
CA ILE A 62 -1.21 -13.98 1.43
C ILE A 62 -1.10 -12.45 1.33
N ILE A 63 -1.72 -11.71 2.25
CA ILE A 63 -1.67 -10.25 2.28
C ILE A 63 -0.22 -9.77 2.43
N ARG A 64 0.53 -10.31 3.41
CA ARG A 64 1.93 -9.95 3.65
C ARG A 64 2.86 -10.31 2.48
N SER A 65 2.61 -11.43 1.80
CA SER A 65 3.39 -11.84 0.64
C SER A 65 3.09 -10.99 -0.61
N SER A 66 1.86 -10.51 -0.78
CA SER A 66 1.49 -9.58 -1.87
C SER A 66 2.16 -8.21 -1.72
N ASP A 67 2.15 -7.64 -0.51
CA ASP A 67 2.87 -6.39 -0.19
C ASP A 67 4.38 -6.53 -0.45
N PHE A 68 4.99 -7.64 -0.04
CA PHE A 68 6.41 -7.88 -0.24
C PHE A 68 6.79 -8.00 -1.72
N ARG A 69 5.95 -8.65 -2.54
CA ARG A 69 6.15 -8.72 -4.01
C ARG A 69 6.01 -7.35 -4.65
N GLY A 70 5.03 -6.55 -4.25
CA GLY A 70 4.84 -5.18 -4.74
C GLY A 70 6.04 -4.27 -4.43
N ARG A 71 6.55 -4.31 -3.20
CA ARG A 71 7.75 -3.54 -2.80
C ARG A 71 9.00 -3.96 -3.57
N LYS A 72 9.20 -5.26 -3.81
CA LYS A 72 10.32 -5.75 -4.64
C LYS A 72 10.22 -5.27 -6.09
N ALA A 73 9.05 -5.31 -6.68
CA ALA A 73 8.83 -4.81 -8.05
C ALA A 73 9.13 -3.31 -8.13
N ALA A 74 8.58 -2.50 -7.21
CA ALA A 74 8.84 -1.06 -7.15
C ALA A 74 10.34 -0.74 -6.97
N ALA A 75 11.05 -1.47 -6.11
CA ALA A 75 12.49 -1.30 -5.92
C ALA A 75 13.31 -1.66 -7.17
N LEU A 76 12.89 -2.67 -7.94
CA LEU A 76 13.55 -3.06 -9.19
C LEU A 76 13.38 -1.98 -10.27
N PHE A 77 12.14 -1.54 -10.53
CA PHE A 77 11.85 -0.48 -11.50
C PHE A 77 12.58 0.82 -11.17
N ALA A 78 12.69 1.11 -9.87
CA ALA A 78 13.45 2.25 -9.41
C ALA A 78 14.95 2.17 -9.65
N GLY A 79 15.54 0.99 -9.44
CA GLY A 79 16.95 0.77 -9.74
C GLY A 79 17.26 1.02 -11.23
N GLU A 80 16.37 0.56 -12.11
CA GLU A 80 16.48 0.79 -13.55
C GLU A 80 16.35 2.28 -13.92
N ALA A 81 15.34 2.97 -13.38
CA ALA A 81 15.15 4.40 -13.60
C ALA A 81 16.34 5.24 -13.09
N VAL A 82 16.84 4.92 -11.89
CA VAL A 82 18.03 5.56 -11.32
C VAL A 82 19.24 5.36 -12.22
N PHE A 83 19.48 4.12 -12.67
CA PHE A 83 20.59 3.82 -13.58
C PHE A 83 20.47 4.58 -14.90
N TYR A 84 19.26 4.63 -15.48
CA TYR A 84 18.99 5.36 -16.71
C TYR A 84 19.34 6.85 -16.59
N TYR A 85 18.81 7.54 -15.57
CA TYR A 85 19.07 8.98 -15.41
C TYR A 85 20.51 9.28 -14.99
N GLN A 86 21.16 8.40 -14.24
CA GLN A 86 22.59 8.52 -13.94
C GLN A 86 23.44 8.45 -15.23
N SER A 87 23.12 7.53 -16.14
CA SER A 87 23.79 7.41 -17.43
C SER A 87 23.58 8.66 -18.28
N GLN A 88 22.33 9.16 -18.37
CA GLN A 88 22.01 10.39 -19.08
C GLN A 88 22.77 11.60 -18.51
N PHE A 89 22.78 11.75 -17.19
CA PHE A 89 23.54 12.79 -16.51
C PHE A 89 25.02 12.76 -16.91
N ASN A 90 25.66 11.59 -16.85
CA ASN A 90 27.07 11.45 -17.21
C ASN A 90 27.34 11.83 -18.67
N ASN A 91 26.44 11.43 -19.59
CA ASN A 91 26.56 11.75 -21.01
C ASN A 91 26.44 13.26 -21.27
N LEU A 92 25.46 13.92 -20.63
CA LEU A 92 25.27 15.37 -20.74
C LEU A 92 26.42 16.14 -20.10
N TYR A 93 26.89 15.68 -18.94
CA TYR A 93 28.02 16.31 -18.25
C TYR A 93 29.30 16.26 -19.10
N ASN A 94 29.56 15.13 -19.77
CA ASN A 94 30.69 15.01 -20.69
C ASN A 94 30.56 15.93 -21.92
N GLN A 95 29.34 16.14 -22.42
CA GLN A 95 29.07 17.12 -23.48
C GLN A 95 29.26 18.57 -23.00
N ALA A 96 28.91 18.86 -21.74
CA ALA A 96 29.03 20.17 -21.13
C ALA A 96 30.49 20.56 -20.83
N LYS A 97 31.31 19.59 -20.42
CA LYS A 97 32.71 19.78 -20.00
C LYS A 97 33.56 20.72 -20.88
N PRO A 98 33.59 20.60 -22.23
CA PRO A 98 34.36 21.52 -23.06
C PRO A 98 33.91 22.99 -22.94
N PHE A 99 32.62 23.25 -22.72
CA PHE A 99 32.07 24.61 -22.59
C PHE A 99 32.33 25.20 -21.19
N LEU A 100 32.28 24.35 -20.16
CA LEU A 100 32.58 24.75 -18.78
C LEU A 100 34.01 25.27 -18.65
N ASN A 101 34.97 24.60 -19.30
CA ASN A 101 36.37 25.03 -19.33
C ASN A 101 36.57 26.44 -19.93
N SER A 102 35.65 26.88 -20.79
CA SER A 102 35.70 28.20 -21.43
C SER A 102 34.95 29.27 -20.64
N GLN A 103 34.10 28.89 -19.67
CA GLN A 103 33.24 29.81 -18.90
C GLN A 103 33.28 29.47 -17.39
N PRO A 104 34.28 29.97 -16.64
CA PRO A 104 34.48 29.62 -15.23
C PRO A 104 33.32 30.01 -14.30
N GLU A 105 32.55 31.04 -14.66
CA GLU A 105 31.36 31.43 -13.90
C GLU A 105 30.24 30.40 -14.03
N LEU A 106 30.01 29.90 -15.25
CA LEU A 106 29.00 28.88 -15.54
C LEU A 106 29.37 27.55 -14.86
N GLU A 107 30.66 27.19 -14.87
CA GLU A 107 31.15 26.02 -14.14
C GLU A 107 30.88 26.13 -12.63
N ARG A 108 31.05 27.31 -12.05
CA ARG A 108 30.80 27.55 -10.62
C ARG A 108 29.32 27.43 -10.28
N GLU A 109 28.44 28.03 -11.09
CA GLU A 109 26.99 28.00 -10.89
C GLU A 109 26.45 26.56 -11.02
N LEU A 110 26.81 25.86 -12.10
CA LEU A 110 26.44 24.46 -12.28
C LEU A 110 27.00 23.58 -11.15
N GLY A 111 28.25 23.80 -10.76
CA GLY A 111 28.89 23.05 -9.68
C GLY A 111 28.14 23.20 -8.36
N TYR A 112 27.69 24.41 -8.03
CA TYR A 112 26.88 24.69 -6.85
C TYR A 112 25.54 23.94 -6.88
N ASP A 113 24.81 24.00 -8.00
CA ASP A 113 23.52 23.34 -8.14
C ASP A 113 23.62 21.82 -8.08
N ILE A 114 24.62 21.24 -8.77
CA ILE A 114 24.88 19.80 -8.73
C ILE A 114 25.30 19.37 -7.32
N GLN A 115 26.15 20.13 -6.63
CA GLN A 115 26.56 19.82 -5.27
C GLN A 115 25.38 19.82 -4.30
N LYS A 116 24.46 20.79 -4.44
CA LYS A 116 23.22 20.84 -3.64
C LYS A 116 22.36 19.60 -3.89
N LEU A 117 22.19 19.20 -5.16
CA LEU A 117 21.44 18.01 -5.52
C LEU A 117 22.11 16.72 -5.01
N ASP A 118 23.45 16.65 -5.02
CA ASP A 118 24.21 15.53 -4.46
C ASP A 118 24.06 15.42 -2.93
N SER A 119 24.02 16.55 -2.22
CA SER A 119 23.76 16.56 -0.78
C SER A 119 22.37 15.98 -0.46
N ILE A 120 21.34 16.46 -1.16
CA ILE A 120 19.96 15.96 -1.01
C ILE A 120 19.90 14.46 -1.34
N LEU A 121 20.59 14.01 -2.39
CA LEU A 121 20.64 12.60 -2.75
C LEU A 121 21.28 11.74 -1.67
N SER A 122 22.31 12.25 -0.98
CA SER A 122 22.97 11.58 0.14
C SER A 122 22.04 11.40 1.34
N GLU A 123 21.24 12.43 1.65
CA GLU A 123 20.20 12.37 2.69
C GLU A 123 19.11 11.34 2.33
N ILE A 124 18.59 11.38 1.11
CA ILE A 124 17.60 10.41 0.61
C ILE A 124 18.14 8.97 0.72
N ARG A 125 19.42 8.74 0.38
CA ARG A 125 20.06 7.42 0.51
C ARG A 125 20.18 6.95 1.96
N LYS A 126 20.44 7.88 2.89
CA LYS A 126 20.49 7.58 4.32
C LYS A 126 19.12 7.16 4.83
N ASP A 127 18.08 7.91 4.49
CA ASP A 127 16.70 7.62 4.90
C ASP A 127 16.18 6.28 4.33
N LEU A 128 16.62 5.90 3.11
CA LEU A 128 16.30 4.62 2.50
C LEU A 128 16.94 3.42 3.22
N LYS A 129 18.15 3.61 3.78
CA LYS A 129 18.85 2.54 4.51
C LYS A 129 18.16 2.23 5.84
N ASP A 130 17.62 3.26 6.49
CA ASP A 130 16.96 3.15 7.79
C ASP A 130 15.49 2.69 7.67
N ASN A 131 14.86 2.87 6.49
CA ASN A 131 13.50 2.41 6.19
C ASN A 131 13.45 1.54 4.92
N VAL A 132 13.24 0.23 5.08
CA VAL A 132 13.10 -0.77 4.01
C VAL A 132 12.15 -0.30 2.90
N ALA A 133 12.73 0.16 1.78
CA ALA A 133 12.08 0.42 0.49
C ALA A 133 10.73 1.15 0.56
N ASN A 134 10.72 2.37 1.10
CA ASN A 134 9.58 3.28 0.91
C ASN A 134 9.60 3.79 -0.54
N ALA A 135 8.53 3.50 -1.29
CA ALA A 135 8.35 3.94 -2.67
C ALA A 135 8.50 5.47 -2.83
N GLU A 136 8.14 6.24 -1.80
CA GLU A 136 8.29 7.70 -1.76
C GLU A 136 9.75 8.16 -1.77
N VAL A 137 10.61 7.50 -0.99
CA VAL A 137 12.05 7.82 -0.90
C VAL A 137 12.73 7.53 -2.25
N VAL A 138 12.34 6.42 -2.85
CA VAL A 138 12.78 6.00 -4.17
C VAL A 138 12.32 6.98 -5.27
N GLU A 139 11.08 7.45 -5.20
CA GLU A 139 10.57 8.48 -6.12
C GLU A 139 11.33 9.80 -5.95
N ALA A 140 11.62 10.21 -4.72
CA ALA A 140 12.44 11.39 -4.45
C ALA A 140 13.84 11.27 -5.06
N MET A 141 14.44 10.07 -5.01
CA MET A 141 15.72 9.78 -5.65
C MET A 141 15.65 9.95 -7.17
N ILE A 142 14.65 9.36 -7.82
CA ILE A 142 14.44 9.47 -9.27
C ILE A 142 14.21 10.94 -9.67
N ARG A 143 13.43 11.68 -8.88
CA ARG A 143 13.17 13.11 -9.09
C ARG A 143 14.45 13.94 -9.01
N ASN A 144 15.30 13.69 -8.02
CA ASN A 144 16.60 14.35 -7.89
C ASN A 144 17.45 14.14 -9.15
N TYR A 145 17.54 12.90 -9.64
CA TYR A 145 18.27 12.60 -10.88
C TYR A 145 17.68 13.28 -12.12
N ARG A 146 16.34 13.29 -12.26
CA ARG A 146 15.66 14.03 -13.33
C ARG A 146 16.01 15.51 -13.31
N THR A 147 16.01 16.14 -12.14
CA THR A 147 16.38 17.56 -12.00
C THR A 147 17.81 17.83 -12.45
N ARG A 148 18.77 16.98 -12.07
CA ARG A 148 20.16 17.12 -12.52
C ARG A 148 20.30 17.04 -14.04
N VAL A 149 19.56 16.13 -14.67
CA VAL A 149 19.51 15.98 -16.13
C VAL A 149 18.93 17.24 -16.78
N LEU A 150 17.79 17.73 -16.28
CA LEU A 150 17.13 18.94 -16.81
C LEU A 150 18.03 20.17 -16.76
N ILE A 151 18.77 20.38 -15.66
CA ILE A 151 19.71 21.51 -15.54
C ILE A 151 20.81 21.43 -16.62
N LEU A 152 21.37 20.24 -16.85
CA LEU A 152 22.40 20.07 -17.88
C LEU A 152 21.85 20.22 -19.30
N GLU A 153 20.65 19.72 -19.57
CA GLU A 153 19.98 19.89 -20.86
C GLU A 153 19.73 21.37 -21.16
N GLU A 154 19.21 22.09 -20.17
CA GLU A 154 18.91 23.51 -20.28
C GLU A 154 20.18 24.34 -20.52
N MET A 155 21.24 24.06 -19.75
CA MET A 155 22.52 24.73 -19.94
C MET A 155 23.08 24.48 -21.35
N LEU A 156 23.08 23.22 -21.81
CA LEU A 156 23.56 22.89 -23.16
C LEU A 156 22.70 23.54 -24.25
N ARG A 157 21.40 23.70 -24.02
CA ARG A 157 20.49 24.40 -24.92
C ARG A 157 20.87 25.87 -25.04
N ILE A 158 21.02 26.59 -23.92
CA ILE A 158 21.43 28.00 -23.90
C ILE A 158 22.77 28.20 -24.62
N ILE A 159 23.75 27.32 -24.38
CA ILE A 159 25.05 27.41 -25.04
C ILE A 159 24.91 27.24 -26.55
N LYS A 160 24.13 26.25 -27.01
CA LYS A 160 23.91 26.00 -28.45
C LYS A 160 23.16 27.14 -29.12
N GLU A 161 22.16 27.71 -28.45
CA GLU A 161 21.40 28.87 -28.93
C GLU A 161 22.34 30.07 -29.15
N LYS A 162 23.17 30.42 -28.16
CA LYS A 162 24.16 31.51 -28.28
C LYS A 162 25.14 31.29 -29.42
N GLN A 163 25.64 30.06 -29.60
CA GLN A 163 26.56 29.73 -30.69
C GLN A 163 25.91 29.82 -32.09
N ASN A 164 24.60 29.65 -32.18
CA ASN A 164 23.89 29.79 -33.45
C ASN A 164 23.58 31.26 -33.76
N GLU A 165 23.31 32.09 -32.75
CA GLU A 165 23.13 33.53 -32.88
C GLU A 165 24.43 34.23 -33.35
N GLU A 166 25.59 33.85 -32.80
CA GLU A 166 26.89 34.39 -33.23
C GLU A 166 27.27 34.02 -34.69
N LYS A 167 26.60 33.04 -35.29
CA LYS A 167 26.87 32.59 -36.67
C LYS A 167 26.00 33.27 -37.74
N ILE A 168 25.02 34.09 -37.35
CA ILE A 168 24.23 34.88 -38.29
C ILE A 168 24.96 36.22 -38.47
N PRO A 169 25.71 36.44 -39.57
CA PRO A 169 26.38 37.72 -39.76
C PRO A 169 25.35 38.84 -39.86
N GLU A 170 25.59 39.93 -39.14
CA GLU A 170 24.97 41.25 -39.34
C GLU A 170 25.25 41.73 -40.77
N ASN A 171 24.47 41.22 -41.73
CA ASN A 171 24.39 41.75 -43.08
C ASN A 171 22.94 42.21 -43.28
N LEU A 172 22.61 43.38 -42.74
CA LEU A 172 21.50 44.24 -43.14
C LEU A 172 21.99 45.68 -43.21
#